data_AF-A0A9D4ABK5-F1
#
_entry.id   AF-A0A9D4ABK5-F1
#
_cell.length_a   1.000
_cell.length_b   1.000
_cell.length_c   1.000
_cell.angle_alpha   90.00
_cell.angle_beta   90.00
_cell.angle_gamma   90.00
#
_symmetry.space_group_name_H-M   'P 1'
#
loop_
_entity.id
_entity.type
_entity.pdbx_description
1 polymer ?
#
loop_
_entity_poly.entity_id
_entity_poly.type
_entity_poly.pdbx_seq_one_letter_code
_entity_poly.pdbx_strand_id
1 'polypeptide(L)'
;MSCQQASLVQQVFEHMLTVLNNLVATEGEQAPRIKLGNTSREEYHFTAKDENLHTQKVVLNGKILALKSSGGIPPMEPVNRSMTDPIIVAPFSYVFSHISSIILPACIN
;
A
#
# COMPACT_ATOMS: atom_id res chain seq x y z
N MET A 1 13.32 16.35 26.82
CA MET A 1 11.96 15.83 26.56
C MET A 1 11.94 15.20 25.19
N SER A 2 11.49 13.95 25.17
CA SER A 2 11.35 12.98 24.07
C SER A 2 11.16 13.56 22.66
N CYS A 3 12.01 13.12 21.72
CA CYS A 3 11.75 13.16 20.28
C CYS A 3 11.80 11.71 19.77
N GLN A 4 10.70 10.96 19.94
CA GLN A 4 10.63 9.55 19.56
C GLN A 4 9.27 9.12 18.98
N GLN A 5 8.39 10.05 18.64
CA GLN A 5 7.18 9.73 17.86
C GLN A 5 7.47 9.96 16.38
N ALA A 6 7.82 8.89 15.67
CA ALA A 6 7.74 8.87 14.22
C ALA A 6 6.29 9.21 13.81
N SER A 7 6.10 10.12 12.86
CA SER A 7 4.77 10.53 12.40
C SER A 7 3.98 9.31 11.87
N LEU A 8 2.65 9.38 11.88
CA LEU A 8 1.81 8.34 11.30
C LEU A 8 2.19 8.06 9.84
N VAL A 9 2.59 9.11 9.11
CA VAL A 9 3.10 9.01 7.72
C VAL A 9 4.34 8.14 7.67
N GLN A 10 5.32 8.38 8.56
CA GLN A 10 6.52 7.56 8.63
C GLN A 10 6.18 6.12 9.01
N GLN A 11 5.31 5.90 9.99
CA GLN A 11 4.94 4.54 10.40
C GLN A 11 4.19 3.79 9.30
N VAL A 12 3.28 4.45 8.57
CA VAL A 12 2.58 3.86 7.42
C VAL A 12 3.57 3.56 6.30
N PHE A 13 4.47 4.49 6.00
CA PHE A 13 5.50 4.29 4.98
C PHE A 13 6.41 3.11 5.34
N GLU A 14 6.91 3.04 6.58
CA GLU A 14 7.76 1.93 7.04
C GLU A 14 6.98 0.60 7.11
N HIS A 15 5.72 0.61 7.52
CA HIS A 15 4.89 -0.62 7.54
C HIS A 15 4.65 -1.12 6.13
N MET A 16 4.30 -0.22 5.20
CA MET A 16 4.09 -0.58 3.80
C MET A 16 5.41 -0.95 3.11
N LEU A 17 6.52 -0.30 3.43
CA LEU A 17 7.85 -0.70 2.98
C LEU A 17 8.25 -2.05 3.56
N THR A 18 7.92 -2.36 4.81
CA THR A 18 8.17 -3.69 5.38
C THR A 18 7.35 -4.76 4.64
N VAL A 19 6.11 -4.44 4.24
CA VAL A 19 5.29 -5.30 3.37
C VAL A 19 5.92 -5.43 1.97
N LEU A 20 6.49 -4.36 1.41
CA LEU A 20 7.14 -4.36 0.08
C LEU A 20 8.55 -4.98 0.06
N ASN A 21 9.35 -4.83 1.11
CA ASN A 21 10.74 -5.29 1.17
C ASN A 21 10.85 -6.81 1.23
N ASN A 22 9.75 -7.49 1.59
CA ASN A 22 9.61 -8.94 1.42
C ASN A 22 9.36 -9.36 -0.05
N LEU A 23 9.33 -8.42 -1.01
CA LEU A 23 9.08 -8.67 -2.45
C LEU A 23 10.29 -8.37 -3.35
N VAL A 24 11.48 -8.09 -2.81
CA VAL A 24 12.66 -7.81 -3.65
C VAL A 24 13.21 -9.10 -4.28
N ALA A 25 12.94 -9.25 -5.58
CA ALA A 25 13.41 -10.32 -6.43
C ALA A 25 14.58 -9.85 -7.31
N THR A 26 15.73 -10.52 -7.23
CA THR A 26 16.83 -10.36 -8.19
C THR A 26 16.50 -11.03 -9.53
N GLU A 27 16.99 -10.44 -10.63
CA GLU A 27 16.68 -10.84 -12.00
C GLU A 27 16.96 -12.32 -12.30
N GLY A 28 15.93 -13.01 -12.78
CA GLY A 28 15.98 -14.35 -13.34
C GLY A 28 14.85 -14.48 -14.36
N GLU A 29 15.22 -14.70 -15.62
CA GLU A 29 14.35 -14.64 -16.80
C GLU A 29 13.31 -15.78 -16.81
N GLN A 30 12.19 -15.59 -16.12
CA GLN A 30 11.02 -16.45 -16.25
C GLN A 30 9.75 -15.59 -16.25
N ALA A 31 8.99 -15.65 -17.35
CA ALA A 31 7.76 -14.87 -17.51
C ALA A 31 6.76 -15.18 -16.36
N PRO A 32 6.20 -14.15 -15.70
CA PRO A 32 5.17 -14.33 -14.68
C PRO A 32 3.98 -15.13 -15.22
N ARG A 33 3.54 -16.16 -14.49
CA ARG A 33 2.29 -16.85 -14.83
C ARG A 33 1.11 -16.03 -14.32
N ILE A 34 0.39 -15.36 -15.23
CA ILE A 34 -0.81 -14.59 -14.91
C ILE A 34 -2.05 -15.41 -15.31
N LYS A 35 -2.87 -15.82 -14.33
CA LYS A 35 -4.24 -16.24 -14.62
C LYS A 35 -5.10 -14.99 -14.83
N LEU A 36 -5.25 -14.59 -16.09
CA LEU A 36 -5.82 -13.29 -16.48
C LEU A 36 -7.36 -13.21 -16.37
N GLY A 37 -8.04 -14.33 -16.11
CA GLY A 37 -9.46 -14.48 -16.43
C GLY A 37 -10.49 -14.19 -15.34
N ASN A 38 -10.13 -13.84 -14.10
CA ASN A 38 -11.06 -13.51 -12.99
C ASN A 38 -10.29 -13.04 -11.74
N THR A 39 -9.23 -12.27 -11.92
CA THR A 39 -8.33 -11.91 -10.83
C THR A 39 -8.55 -10.46 -10.44
N SER A 40 -8.71 -10.22 -9.13
CA SER A 40 -8.77 -8.89 -8.53
C SER A 40 -7.43 -8.56 -7.89
N ARG A 41 -7.14 -7.27 -7.81
CA ARG A 41 -6.06 -6.73 -6.99
C ARG A 41 -6.63 -5.83 -5.90
N GLU A 42 -5.93 -5.79 -4.78
CA GLU A 42 -6.24 -4.92 -3.66
C GLU A 42 -5.42 -3.63 -3.80
N GLU A 43 -6.09 -2.48 -3.79
CA GLU A 43 -5.42 -1.18 -3.85
C GLU A 43 -5.61 -0.38 -2.57
N TYR A 44 -4.54 0.30 -2.17
CA TYR A 44 -4.46 1.16 -0.99
C TYR A 44 -4.03 2.54 -1.46
N HIS A 45 -4.99 3.43 -1.67
CA HIS A 45 -4.76 4.80 -2.13
C HIS A 45 -4.61 5.72 -0.93
N PHE A 46 -3.45 6.33 -0.79
CA PHE A 46 -3.14 7.24 0.30
C PHE A 46 -3.05 8.68 -0.21
N THR A 47 -3.79 9.58 0.41
CA THR A 47 -3.74 11.01 0.15
C THR A 47 -3.49 11.79 1.44
N ALA A 48 -2.91 12.97 1.31
CA ALA A 48 -2.90 13.92 2.42
C ALA A 48 -4.32 14.42 2.67
N LYS A 49 -4.68 14.61 3.95
CA LYS A 49 -5.97 15.20 4.28
C LYS A 49 -6.04 16.61 3.69
N ASP A 50 -7.16 16.90 3.02
CA ASP A 50 -7.40 18.20 2.37
C ASP A 50 -6.30 18.57 1.33
N GLU A 51 -5.63 17.56 0.75
CA GLU A 51 -4.51 17.70 -0.20
C GLU A 51 -3.30 18.49 0.35
N ASN A 52 -3.25 18.65 1.68
CA ASN A 52 -2.22 19.42 2.34
C ASN A 52 -1.08 18.51 2.82
N LEU A 53 0.00 18.48 2.05
CA LEU A 53 1.22 17.70 2.31
C LEU A 53 1.93 18.04 3.63
N HIS A 54 1.64 19.19 4.23
CA HIS A 54 2.19 19.56 5.54
C HIS A 54 1.41 18.94 6.71
N THR A 55 0.26 18.33 6.44
CA THR A 55 -0.51 17.64 7.49
C THR A 55 0.06 16.25 7.74
N GLN A 56 0.05 15.83 9.01
CA GLN A 56 0.39 14.45 9.39
C GLN A 56 -0.83 13.51 9.33
N LYS A 57 -1.93 13.96 8.69
CA LYS A 57 -3.18 13.22 8.59
C LYS A 57 -3.27 12.61 7.20
N VAL A 58 -3.32 11.29 7.16
CA VAL A 58 -3.41 10.51 5.93
C VAL A 58 -4.83 9.99 5.76
N VAL A 59 -5.29 9.93 4.51
CA VAL A 59 -6.57 9.37 4.12
C VAL A 59 -6.29 8.12 3.28
N LEU A 60 -6.79 6.97 3.70
CA LEU A 60 -6.74 5.70 2.98
C LEU A 60 -8.09 5.45 2.30
N ASN A 61 -8.12 5.35 0.97
CA ASN A 61 -9.32 5.02 0.20
C ASN A 61 -10.54 5.90 0.58
N GLY A 62 -10.30 7.19 0.89
CA GLY A 62 -11.32 8.16 1.31
C GLY A 62 -11.63 8.20 2.82
N LYS A 63 -11.04 7.32 3.64
CA LYS A 63 -11.23 7.29 5.10
C LYS A 63 -9.98 7.79 5.82
N ILE A 64 -10.14 8.66 6.82
CA ILE A 64 -9.01 9.14 7.63
C ILE A 64 -8.40 7.95 8.36
N LEU A 65 -7.10 7.72 8.14
CA LEU A 65 -6.34 6.77 8.89
C LEU A 65 -5.88 7.47 10.18
N ALA A 66 -6.38 6.99 11.32
CA ALA A 66 -6.01 7.51 12.63
C ALA A 66 -5.67 6.33 13.54
N LEU A 67 -4.63 6.49 14.36
CA LEU A 67 -4.29 5.50 15.38
C LEU A 67 -5.49 5.28 16.31
N LYS A 68 -5.66 4.04 16.76
CA LYS A 68 -6.58 3.72 17.85
C LYS A 68 -6.15 4.49 19.10
N SER A 69 -7.06 4.67 20.05
CA SER A 69 -6.74 5.26 21.37
C SER A 69 -5.60 4.53 22.09
N SER A 70 -5.39 3.25 21.80
CA SER A 70 -4.27 2.43 22.28
C SER A 70 -2.93 2.66 21.55
N GLY A 71 -2.88 3.54 20.55
CA GLY A 71 -1.70 3.78 19.70
C GLY A 71 -1.50 2.75 18.58
N GLY A 72 -2.38 1.76 18.46
CA GLY A 72 -2.31 0.75 17.40
C GLY A 72 -2.78 1.26 16.03
N ILE A 73 -2.17 0.75 14.97
CA ILE A 73 -2.60 1.01 13.59
C ILE A 73 -3.98 0.34 13.36
N PRO A 74 -4.99 1.07 12.85
CA PRO A 74 -6.28 0.48 12.52
C PRO A 74 -6.17 -0.46 11.30
N PRO A 75 -7.17 -1.33 11.06
CA PRO A 75 -7.21 -2.11 9.83
C PRO A 75 -7.09 -1.20 8.60
N MET A 76 -6.19 -1.55 7.69
CA MET A 76 -6.04 -0.87 6.40
C MET A 76 -6.93 -1.59 5.39
N GLU A 77 -8.08 -1.01 5.08
CA GLU A 77 -9.07 -1.61 4.18
C GLU A 77 -8.72 -1.33 2.71
N PRO A 78 -8.50 -2.35 1.88
CA PRO A 78 -8.27 -2.16 0.45
C PRO A 78 -9.55 -1.84 -0.31
N VAL A 79 -9.40 -1.34 -1.53
CA VAL A 79 -10.43 -1.42 -2.57
C VAL A 79 -10.03 -2.50 -3.58
N ASN A 80 -10.96 -3.39 -3.91
CA ASN A 80 -10.74 -4.42 -4.92
C ASN A 80 -10.99 -3.84 -6.32
N ARG A 81 -10.03 -4.02 -7.22
CA ARG A 81 -10.12 -3.62 -8.63
C ARG A 81 -9.88 -4.81 -9.55
N SER A 82 -10.47 -4.78 -10.75
CA SER A 82 -10.15 -5.78 -11.77
C SER A 82 -8.69 -5.65 -12.16
N MET A 83 -8.01 -6.77 -12.41
CA MET A 83 -6.66 -6.78 -12.97
C MET A 83 -6.56 -6.04 -14.32
N THR A 84 -7.67 -5.90 -15.05
CA THR A 84 -7.73 -5.16 -16.33
C THR A 84 -7.93 -3.66 -16.18
N ASP A 85 -8.39 -3.19 -15.02
CA ASP A 85 -8.62 -1.77 -14.81
C ASP A 85 -7.27 -1.06 -14.64
N PRO A 86 -7.10 0.19 -15.13
CA PRO A 86 -5.90 0.96 -14.84
C PRO A 86 -5.81 1.29 -13.35
N ILE A 87 -4.60 1.37 -12.80
CA ILE A 87 -4.36 1.97 -11.48
C ILE A 87 -4.38 3.49 -11.66
N ILE A 88 -5.34 4.17 -11.04
CA ILE A 88 -5.46 5.63 -11.11
C ILE A 88 -4.76 6.25 -9.90
N VAL A 89 -3.74 7.07 -10.14
CA VAL A 89 -2.99 7.77 -9.08
C VAL A 89 -3.38 9.24 -9.07
N ALA A 90 -3.87 9.76 -7.93
CA ALA A 90 -4.19 11.17 -7.79
C ALA A 90 -2.92 12.04 -7.64
N PRO A 91 -2.98 13.34 -7.97
CA PRO A 91 -1.87 14.26 -7.66
C PRO A 91 -1.50 14.22 -6.17
N PHE A 92 -0.20 14.34 -5.85
CA PHE A 92 0.31 14.36 -4.47
C PHE A 92 -0.13 13.18 -3.60
N SER A 93 -0.30 12.01 -4.22
CA SER A 93 -0.74 10.77 -3.57
C SER A 93 0.23 9.63 -3.85
N TYR A 94 0.04 8.52 -3.16
CA TYR A 94 0.73 7.27 -3.45
C TYR A 94 -0.22 6.09 -3.29
N VAL A 95 0.02 5.03 -4.06
CA VAL A 95 -0.84 3.86 -4.12
C VAL A 95 0.00 2.61 -3.95
N PHE A 96 -0.46 1.69 -3.10
CA PHE A 96 0.06 0.33 -3.08
C PHE A 96 -0.96 -0.61 -3.70
N SER A 97 -0.48 -1.56 -4.49
CA SER A 97 -1.31 -2.55 -5.17
C SER A 97 -0.80 -3.94 -4.82
N HIS A 98 -1.62 -4.73 -4.14
CA HIS A 98 -1.34 -6.11 -3.82
C HIS A 98 -2.05 -7.03 -4.81
N ILE A 99 -1.24 -7.81 -5.55
CA ILE A 99 -1.71 -8.71 -6.61
C ILE A 99 -1.35 -10.15 -6.24
N SER A 100 -2.20 -10.77 -5.42
CA SER A 100 -1.98 -12.13 -4.91
C SER A 100 -2.03 -13.22 -5.98
N SER A 101 -2.63 -12.94 -7.14
CA SER A 101 -2.75 -13.92 -8.23
C SER A 101 -1.49 -14.06 -9.09
N ILE A 102 -0.51 -13.18 -8.95
CA ILE A 102 0.74 -13.27 -9.71
C ILE A 102 1.70 -14.18 -8.93
N ILE A 103 2.07 -15.29 -9.57
CA ILE A 103 3.09 -16.20 -9.06
C ILE A 103 4.41 -15.81 -9.72
N LEU A 104 5.24 -15.07 -8.99
CA LEU A 104 6.60 -14.76 -9.37
C LEU A 104 7.53 -15.79 -8.73
N PRO A 105 8.36 -16.53 -9.50
CA PRO A 105 9.29 -17.52 -8.94
C PRO A 105 10.17 -16.97 -7.81
N ALA A 106 10.53 -15.69 -7.89
CA ALA A 106 11.35 -15.04 -6.89
C ALA A 106 10.61 -14.68 -5.58
N CYS A 107 9.29 -14.78 -5.54
CA CYS A 107 8.46 -14.52 -4.35
C CYS A 107 7.96 -15.81 -3.66
N ILE A 108 8.52 -16.98 -4.01
CA ILE A 108 8.06 -18.31 -3.53
C ILE A 108 9.04 -18.92 -2.49
N ASN A 109 10.07 -18.19 -2.07
CA ASN A 109 11.10 -18.71 -1.15
C ASN A 109 10.86 -18.31 0.31
#